data_AF-A0A3S4GFG4-F1
#
_entry.id   AF-A0A3S4GFG4-F1
#
_cell.length_a   1.000
_cell.length_b   1.000
_cell.length_c   1.000
_cell.angle_alpha   90.00
_cell.angle_beta   90.00
_cell.angle_gamma   90.00
#
_symmetry.space_group_name_H-M   'P 1'
#
loop_
_entity.id
_entity.type
_entity.pdbx_description
1 polymer ?
#
loop_
_entity_poly.entity_id
_entity_poly.type
_entity_poly.pdbx_seq_one_letter_code
_entity_poly.pdbx_strand_id
1 'polypeptide(L)'
;MLDPIVKEENIWLAGYSRRPSSPRTAAQESGGVSRRCHRGRKVLSPRVFYENESVFGQLGEPHRFPEVSRVRETLRRWRFYHEFAIGRHSPLRQPAVGYRSPVLDSDGQNLAAAFQTIVEIGAEEILHEILADAFPGCQFYCENEHSRFALKMRREGIRRPLLAAEMSDGTLRFLCLAVALLSPRPPAFLAINEPENSLHRDMLPALAPADCRGLALQPDLADQPLAELAELIAAGAPCQRYALENRGGETRIVE
;
A
#
# COMPACT_ATOMS: atom_id res chain seq x y z
N MET A 1 -7.08 -27.11 1.67
CA MET A 1 -7.76 -25.81 1.53
C MET A 1 -8.35 -25.80 0.14
N LEU A 2 -9.68 -25.73 0.02
CA LEU A 2 -10.35 -25.66 -1.28
C LEU A 2 -10.24 -24.23 -1.80
N ASP A 3 -9.97 -24.06 -3.10
CA ASP A 3 -9.94 -22.75 -3.72
C ASP A 3 -11.32 -22.08 -3.66
N PRO A 4 -11.39 -20.75 -3.44
CA PRO A 4 -12.66 -20.04 -3.40
C PRO A 4 -13.34 -20.06 -4.77
N ILE A 5 -14.66 -20.28 -4.78
CA ILE A 5 -15.49 -20.27 -5.98
C ILE A 5 -16.12 -18.88 -6.14
N VAL A 6 -15.82 -18.20 -7.24
CA VAL A 6 -16.37 -16.89 -7.61
C VAL A 6 -17.68 -17.10 -8.38
N LYS A 7 -18.82 -16.99 -7.68
CA LYS A 7 -20.14 -17.20 -8.30
C LYS A 7 -20.63 -15.99 -9.09
N GLU A 8 -20.41 -14.80 -8.56
CA GLU A 8 -20.95 -13.56 -9.12
C GLU A 8 -20.02 -12.38 -8.80
N GLU A 9 -19.81 -11.50 -9.78
CA GLU A 9 -19.11 -10.23 -9.57
C GLU A 9 -19.95 -9.06 -10.11
N ASN A 10 -20.04 -8.00 -9.30
CA ASN A 10 -20.86 -6.83 -9.60
C ASN A 10 -20.06 -5.53 -9.45
N ILE A 11 -20.16 -4.65 -10.45
CA ILE A 11 -19.62 -3.28 -10.38
C ILE A 11 -20.77 -2.28 -10.51
N TRP A 12 -20.76 -1.29 -9.60
CA TRP A 12 -21.74 -0.21 -9.50
C TRP A 12 -21.00 1.14 -9.53
N LEU A 13 -21.60 2.15 -10.16
CA LEU A 13 -21.09 3.52 -10.13
C LEU A 13 -21.80 4.27 -8.99
N ALA A 14 -21.06 4.63 -7.94
CA ALA A 14 -21.58 5.46 -6.84
C ALA A 14 -21.69 6.94 -7.26
N GLY A 15 -22.66 7.67 -6.70
CA GLY A 15 -22.87 9.11 -6.94
C GLY A 15 -23.97 9.47 -7.96
N TYR A 16 -24.50 8.50 -8.69
CA TYR A 16 -25.75 8.66 -9.44
C TYR A 16 -26.87 8.00 -8.64
N SER A 17 -27.86 8.78 -8.20
CA SER A 17 -29.10 8.26 -7.62
C SER A 17 -29.64 7.16 -8.52
N ARG A 18 -30.06 6.04 -7.93
CA ARG A 18 -30.55 4.80 -8.57
C ARG A 18 -31.23 5.05 -9.93
N ARG A 19 -30.43 5.19 -10.99
CA ARG A 19 -30.92 5.08 -12.36
C ARG A 19 -30.79 3.60 -12.70
N PRO A 20 -31.87 2.91 -13.10
CA PRO A 20 -31.84 1.50 -13.47
C PRO A 20 -31.10 1.25 -14.80
N SER A 21 -30.08 2.05 -15.12
CA SER A 21 -29.11 1.80 -16.19
C SER A 21 -27.96 0.93 -15.65
N SER A 22 -28.36 -0.29 -15.27
CA SER A 22 -27.63 -1.56 -15.22
C SER A 22 -26.34 -1.65 -14.39
N PRO A 23 -26.33 -2.42 -13.26
CA PRO A 23 -25.15 -3.16 -12.87
C PRO A 23 -24.49 -3.84 -14.07
N ARG A 24 -23.17 -3.75 -14.13
CA ARG A 24 -22.41 -4.71 -14.93
C ARG A 24 -22.22 -5.95 -14.08
N THR A 25 -23.22 -6.81 -14.12
CA THR A 25 -23.13 -8.15 -13.54
C THR A 25 -22.41 -9.05 -14.52
N ALA A 26 -21.34 -9.67 -14.03
CA ALA A 26 -20.75 -10.85 -14.65
C ALA A 26 -21.10 -12.05 -13.77
N ALA A 27 -21.87 -12.98 -14.33
CA ALA A 27 -22.16 -14.27 -13.70
C ALA A 27 -21.43 -15.36 -14.48
N GLN A 28 -20.75 -16.24 -13.74
CA GLN A 28 -20.15 -17.44 -14.31
C GLN A 28 -21.23 -18.52 -14.35
N GLU A 29 -21.65 -18.89 -15.55
CA GLU A 29 -22.63 -19.95 -15.80
C GLU A 29 -21.89 -21.18 -16.37
N SER A 30 -22.49 -22.36 -16.24
CA SER A 30 -21.95 -23.63 -16.76
C SER A 30 -21.80 -23.55 -18.29
N GLY A 31 -20.65 -23.10 -18.78
CA GLY A 31 -20.35 -22.93 -20.22
C GLY A 31 -19.89 -21.53 -20.65
N GLY A 32 -19.74 -20.56 -19.74
CA GLY A 32 -19.13 -19.26 -20.07
C GLY A 32 -19.57 -18.12 -19.16
N VAL A 33 -19.20 -16.90 -19.54
CA VAL A 33 -19.55 -15.68 -18.79
C VAL A 33 -20.71 -14.96 -19.45
N SER A 34 -21.77 -14.78 -18.67
CA SER A 34 -22.92 -13.94 -18.97
C SER A 34 -22.63 -12.51 -18.49
N ARG A 35 -22.65 -11.52 -19.39
CA ARG A 35 -22.48 -10.10 -19.03
C ARG A 35 -23.66 -9.27 -19.44
N ARG A 36 -24.21 -8.47 -18.53
CA ARG A 36 -25.23 -7.48 -18.86
C ARG A 36 -24.56 -6.13 -19.17
N CYS A 37 -24.63 -5.68 -20.43
CA CYS A 37 -24.13 -4.36 -20.84
C CYS A 37 -25.11 -3.24 -20.50
N HIS A 38 -24.65 -1.98 -20.64
CA HIS A 38 -25.45 -0.75 -20.45
C HIS A 38 -26.79 -0.72 -21.22
N ARG A 39 -26.88 -1.48 -22.33
CA ARG A 39 -28.09 -1.63 -23.15
C ARG A 39 -28.96 -2.83 -22.78
N GLY A 40 -28.73 -3.49 -21.64
CA GLY A 40 -29.46 -4.69 -21.22
C GLY A 40 -29.15 -5.97 -22.01
N ARG A 41 -28.30 -5.92 -23.04
CA ARG A 41 -27.90 -7.10 -23.81
C ARG A 41 -26.97 -8.01 -23.00
N LYS A 42 -27.32 -9.30 -22.91
CA LYS A 42 -26.47 -10.37 -22.41
C LYS A 42 -25.45 -10.72 -23.50
N VAL A 43 -24.17 -10.38 -23.28
CA VAL A 43 -23.08 -10.78 -24.18
C VAL A 43 -22.41 -11.99 -23.55
N LEU A 44 -22.49 -13.13 -24.25
CA LEU A 44 -21.76 -14.34 -23.91
C LEU A 44 -20.33 -14.19 -24.44
N SER A 45 -19.34 -14.23 -23.55
CA SER A 45 -17.95 -14.40 -23.98
C SER A 45 -17.64 -15.89 -24.10
N PRO A 46 -17.09 -16.35 -25.24
CA PRO A 46 -16.71 -17.75 -25.45
C PRO A 46 -15.45 -18.15 -24.66
N ARG A 47 -14.88 -17.23 -23.86
CA ARG A 47 -13.76 -17.57 -22.98
C ARG A 47 -14.28 -18.43 -21.84
N VAL A 48 -13.67 -19.59 -21.69
CA VAL A 48 -13.81 -20.45 -20.52
C VAL A 48 -12.96 -19.84 -19.42
N PHE A 49 -13.57 -19.62 -18.27
CA PHE A 49 -12.89 -19.20 -17.04
C PHE A 49 -13.00 -20.34 -16.04
N TYR A 50 -11.97 -20.52 -15.22
CA TYR A 50 -12.07 -21.44 -14.08
C TYR A 50 -12.95 -20.83 -12.99
N GLU A 51 -13.62 -21.65 -12.19
CA GLU A 51 -14.59 -21.20 -11.17
C GLU A 51 -13.96 -20.34 -10.05
N ASN A 52 -12.63 -20.36 -9.94
CA ASN A 52 -11.84 -19.58 -9.00
C ASN A 52 -11.26 -18.28 -9.61
N GLU A 53 -11.56 -17.99 -10.89
CA GLU A 53 -11.04 -16.79 -11.55
C GLU A 53 -12.00 -15.61 -11.48
N SER A 54 -11.45 -14.43 -11.19
CA SER A 54 -12.20 -13.17 -11.33
C SER A 54 -12.43 -12.85 -12.82
N VAL A 55 -13.70 -12.72 -13.21
CA VAL A 55 -14.10 -12.30 -14.54
C VAL A 55 -13.61 -10.88 -14.83
N PHE A 56 -13.65 -9.99 -13.85
CA PHE A 56 -13.10 -8.63 -13.98
C PHE A 56 -11.57 -8.60 -14.04
N GLY A 57 -10.88 -9.54 -13.38
CA GLY A 57 -9.43 -9.70 -13.49
C GLY A 57 -8.97 -9.99 -14.92
N GLN A 58 -9.76 -10.79 -15.65
CA GLN A 58 -9.45 -11.27 -17.00
C GLN A 58 -9.87 -10.29 -18.11
N LEU A 59 -10.86 -9.44 -17.86
CA LEU A 59 -11.42 -8.51 -18.85
C LEU A 59 -10.79 -7.12 -18.76
N GLY A 60 -9.51 -7.04 -19.16
CA GLY A 60 -8.68 -5.83 -19.03
C GLY A 60 -8.69 -4.87 -20.24
N GLU A 61 -9.36 -5.22 -21.34
CA GLU A 61 -9.32 -4.47 -22.61
C GLU A 61 -9.96 -3.07 -22.49
N PRO A 62 -9.18 -1.96 -22.45
CA PRO A 62 -9.71 -0.64 -22.12
C PRO A 62 -10.69 -0.10 -23.17
N HIS A 63 -10.45 -0.43 -24.44
CA HIS A 63 -11.26 -0.01 -25.58
C HIS A 63 -12.63 -0.73 -25.65
N ARG A 64 -12.76 -1.90 -25.02
CA ARG A 64 -14.02 -2.67 -24.97
C ARG A 64 -14.73 -2.51 -23.63
N PHE A 65 -13.98 -2.34 -22.54
CA PHE A 65 -14.52 -2.32 -21.18
C PHE A 65 -13.86 -1.21 -20.34
N PRO A 66 -14.08 0.08 -20.66
CA PRO A 66 -13.35 1.17 -20.03
C PRO A 66 -13.56 1.25 -18.50
N GLU A 67 -14.78 1.00 -18.02
CA GLU A 67 -15.10 1.05 -16.59
C GLU A 67 -14.55 -0.16 -15.82
N VAL A 68 -14.57 -1.36 -16.42
CA VAL A 68 -13.98 -2.57 -15.81
C VAL A 68 -12.46 -2.43 -15.77
N SER A 69 -11.87 -1.95 -16.86
CA SER A 69 -10.45 -1.64 -16.93
C SER A 69 -10.06 -0.60 -15.87
N ARG A 70 -10.86 0.47 -15.71
CA ARG A 70 -10.62 1.49 -14.66
C ARG A 70 -10.68 0.92 -13.25
N VAL A 71 -11.70 0.12 -12.93
CA VAL A 71 -11.82 -0.54 -11.61
C VAL A 71 -10.65 -1.49 -11.39
N ARG A 72 -10.32 -2.33 -12.37
CA ARG A 72 -9.19 -3.26 -12.32
C ARG A 72 -7.86 -2.55 -12.09
N GLU A 73 -7.58 -1.47 -12.82
CA GLU A 73 -6.37 -0.68 -12.61
C GLU A 73 -6.35 0.04 -11.26
N THR A 74 -7.52 0.42 -10.74
CA THR A 74 -7.64 0.99 -9.38
C THR A 74 -7.31 -0.06 -8.32
N LEU A 75 -7.90 -1.26 -8.41
CA LEU A 75 -7.64 -2.38 -7.49
C LEU A 75 -6.18 -2.86 -7.58
N ARG A 76 -5.60 -2.91 -8.79
CA ARG A 76 -4.17 -3.26 -8.99
C ARG A 76 -3.21 -2.27 -8.36
N ARG A 77 -3.65 -1.02 -8.14
CA ARG A 77 -2.87 0.01 -7.44
C ARG A 77 -3.03 -0.06 -5.93
N TRP A 78 -3.94 -0.87 -5.39
CA TRP A 78 -4.04 -1.04 -3.94
C TRP A 78 -2.75 -1.65 -3.39
N ARG A 79 -2.34 -1.18 -2.22
CA ARG A 79 -1.13 -1.66 -1.55
C ARG A 79 -1.46 -2.04 -0.12
N PHE A 80 -0.90 -3.16 0.28
CA PHE A 80 -1.06 -3.75 1.59
C PHE A 80 0.34 -4.00 2.14
N TYR A 81 0.68 -3.33 3.23
CA TYR A 81 1.91 -3.54 3.97
C TYR A 81 1.54 -4.20 5.29
N HIS A 82 1.69 -5.52 5.33
CA HIS A 82 1.39 -6.30 6.54
C HIS A 82 2.65 -6.43 7.39
N GLU A 83 3.74 -6.90 6.79
CA GLU A 83 5.04 -7.06 7.42
C GLU A 83 6.15 -6.77 6.42
N PHE A 84 7.11 -5.94 6.80
CA PHE A 84 8.33 -5.72 6.03
C PHE A 84 9.35 -6.80 6.36
N ALA A 85 10.04 -7.32 5.35
CA ALA A 85 11.18 -8.21 5.56
C ALA A 85 12.35 -7.39 6.11
N ILE A 86 12.43 -7.19 7.43
CA ILE A 86 13.52 -6.42 8.09
C ILE A 86 14.55 -7.30 8.80
N GLY A 87 14.33 -8.62 8.82
CA GLY A 87 15.22 -9.57 9.47
C GLY A 87 16.66 -9.51 8.96
N ARG A 88 17.60 -10.09 9.74
CA ARG A 88 19.06 -10.01 9.48
C ARG A 88 19.49 -10.40 8.07
N HIS A 89 18.79 -11.35 7.44
CA HIS A 89 19.11 -11.85 6.11
C HIS A 89 18.23 -11.26 5.01
N SER A 90 17.44 -10.23 5.32
CA SER A 90 16.55 -9.62 4.35
C SER A 90 17.32 -9.03 3.16
N PRO A 91 16.81 -9.19 1.92
CA PRO A 91 17.31 -8.47 0.75
C PRO A 91 17.33 -6.95 0.93
N LEU A 92 16.42 -6.40 1.73
CA LEU A 92 16.34 -4.96 2.04
C LEU A 92 17.64 -4.43 2.66
N ARG A 93 18.34 -5.26 3.44
CA ARG A 93 19.60 -4.90 4.11
C ARG A 93 20.82 -4.94 3.19
N GLN A 94 20.67 -5.38 1.95
CA GLN A 94 21.75 -5.62 1.01
C GLN A 94 21.70 -4.64 -0.18
N PRO A 95 22.86 -4.33 -0.81
CA PRO A 95 22.88 -3.57 -2.05
C PRO A 95 22.13 -4.29 -3.18
N ALA A 96 21.05 -3.68 -3.67
CA ALA A 96 20.19 -4.23 -4.72
C ALA A 96 20.44 -3.53 -6.06
N VAL A 97 20.06 -4.16 -7.17
CA VAL A 97 20.15 -3.54 -8.51
C VAL A 97 19.41 -2.21 -8.50
N GLY A 98 20.08 -1.15 -8.95
CA GLY A 98 19.49 0.17 -9.04
C GLY A 98 18.56 0.30 -10.23
N TYR A 99 17.28 0.58 -9.96
CA TYR A 99 16.27 0.91 -10.95
C TYR A 99 15.29 1.93 -10.35
N ARG A 100 14.50 2.59 -11.20
CA ARG A 100 13.45 3.50 -10.72
C ARG A 100 12.25 2.70 -10.26
N SER A 101 11.97 2.76 -8.97
CA SER A 101 10.79 2.13 -8.36
C SER A 101 9.86 3.21 -7.82
N PRO A 102 8.72 3.50 -8.50
CA PRO A 102 7.80 4.54 -8.07
C PRO A 102 6.90 4.11 -6.91
N VAL A 103 7.03 2.87 -6.41
CA VAL A 103 6.24 2.29 -5.32
C VAL A 103 7.12 1.31 -4.54
N LEU A 104 7.01 1.29 -3.21
CA LEU A 104 7.67 0.30 -2.37
C LEU A 104 6.99 -1.08 -2.52
N ASP A 105 7.78 -2.15 -2.56
CA ASP A 105 7.26 -3.52 -2.57
C ASP A 105 6.62 -3.86 -1.21
N SER A 106 5.63 -4.75 -1.17
CA SER A 106 4.87 -5.07 0.05
C SER A 106 5.74 -5.57 1.20
N ASP A 107 6.89 -6.15 0.90
CA ASP A 107 7.89 -6.63 1.86
C ASP A 107 9.10 -5.68 2.02
N GLY A 108 9.13 -4.57 1.27
CA GLY A 108 10.16 -3.54 1.35
C GLY A 108 11.49 -3.85 0.66
N GLN A 109 11.61 -4.96 -0.09
CA GLN A 109 12.91 -5.37 -0.66
C GLN A 109 13.55 -4.31 -1.58
N ASN A 110 12.74 -3.50 -2.25
CA ASN A 110 13.21 -2.44 -3.14
C ASN A 110 13.41 -1.08 -2.43
N LEU A 111 13.55 -1.04 -1.09
CA LEU A 111 13.67 0.19 -0.31
C LEU A 111 14.70 1.17 -0.86
N ALA A 112 15.91 0.71 -1.18
CA ALA A 112 16.96 1.59 -1.70
C ALA A 112 16.60 2.21 -3.06
N ALA A 113 15.92 1.45 -3.93
CA ALA A 113 15.46 1.92 -5.23
C ALA A 113 14.28 2.90 -5.10
N ALA A 114 13.32 2.61 -4.22
CA ALA A 114 12.18 3.49 -3.96
C ALA A 114 12.63 4.80 -3.29
N PHE A 115 13.52 4.73 -2.30
CA PHE A 115 14.14 5.90 -1.67
C PHE A 115 14.83 6.79 -2.70
N GLN A 116 15.72 6.21 -3.52
CA GLN A 116 16.44 6.96 -4.54
C GLN A 116 15.48 7.56 -5.58
N THR A 117 14.38 6.87 -5.89
CA THR A 117 13.35 7.39 -6.81
C THR A 117 12.69 8.63 -6.24
N ILE A 118 12.36 8.67 -4.94
CA ILE A 118 11.77 9.84 -4.27
C ILE A 118 12.72 11.05 -4.34
N VAL A 119 14.01 10.82 -4.10
CA VAL A 119 15.04 11.86 -4.23
C VAL A 119 15.08 12.38 -5.66
N GLU A 120 15.16 11.49 -6.65
CA GLU A 120 15.27 11.88 -8.06
C GLU A 120 14.03 12.59 -8.64
N ILE A 121 12.84 12.34 -8.10
CA ILE A 121 11.61 13.01 -8.55
C ILE A 121 11.37 14.37 -7.87
N GLY A 122 12.26 14.80 -6.95
CA GLY A 122 12.19 16.10 -6.29
C GLY A 122 11.28 16.17 -5.06
N ALA A 123 11.11 15.04 -4.35
CA ALA A 123 10.46 15.01 -3.03
C ALA A 123 11.49 14.79 -1.90
N GLU A 124 12.75 15.18 -2.15
CA GLU A 124 13.88 15.03 -1.24
C GLU A 124 13.71 15.85 0.04
N GLU A 125 13.21 17.09 -0.07
CA GLU A 125 13.04 17.99 1.08
C GLU A 125 12.07 17.40 2.11
N ILE A 126 10.88 16.98 1.67
CA ILE A 126 9.86 16.39 2.54
C ILE A 126 10.38 15.08 3.16
N LEU A 127 11.09 14.26 2.37
CA LEU A 127 11.70 13.02 2.87
C LEU A 127 12.72 13.29 3.98
N HIS A 128 13.61 14.27 3.79
CA HIS A 128 14.63 14.60 4.77
C HIS A 128 14.07 15.32 6.00
N GLU A 129 13.02 16.12 5.86
CA GLU A 129 12.29 16.71 7.01
C GLU A 129 11.72 15.61 7.91
N ILE A 130 10.96 14.66 7.34
CA ILE A 130 10.40 13.53 8.09
C ILE A 130 11.49 12.71 8.78
N LEU A 131 12.62 12.47 8.10
CA LEU A 131 13.72 11.69 8.64
C LEU A 131 14.52 12.45 9.71
N ALA A 132 14.66 13.76 9.59
CA ALA A 132 15.33 14.59 10.58
C ALA A 132 14.53 14.68 11.89
N ASP A 133 13.21 14.76 11.79
CA ASP A 133 12.31 14.75 12.95
C ASP A 133 12.37 13.41 13.70
N ALA A 134 12.38 12.30 12.97
CA ALA A 134 12.44 10.97 13.57
C ALA A 134 13.84 10.56 14.06
N PHE A 135 14.90 10.99 13.37
CA PHE A 135 16.29 10.63 13.68
C PHE A 135 17.21 11.87 13.71
N PRO A 136 17.14 12.69 14.79
CA PRO A 136 18.00 13.86 14.93
C PRO A 136 19.49 13.50 14.81
N GLY A 137 20.24 14.29 14.05
CA GLY A 137 21.68 14.07 13.81
C GLY A 137 21.99 12.87 12.90
N CYS A 138 20.99 12.31 12.21
CA CYS A 138 21.16 11.28 11.19
C CYS A 138 20.81 11.82 9.80
N GLN A 139 21.54 11.37 8.78
CA GLN A 139 21.27 11.65 7.37
C GLN A 139 21.25 10.33 6.60
N PHE A 140 20.18 10.08 5.86
CA PHE A 140 20.01 8.88 5.05
C PHE A 140 20.21 9.21 3.59
N TYR A 141 20.87 8.34 2.83
CA TYR A 141 21.06 8.50 1.40
C TYR A 141 21.31 7.15 0.74
N CYS A 142 21.04 7.07 -0.56
CA CYS A 142 21.44 5.94 -1.38
C CYS A 142 22.74 6.25 -2.11
N GLU A 143 23.68 5.31 -2.07
CA GLU A 143 24.89 5.38 -2.89
C GLU A 143 24.81 4.35 -4.02
N ASN A 144 25.20 4.75 -5.23
CA ASN A 144 25.25 3.87 -6.39
C ASN A 144 26.66 3.31 -6.55
N GLU A 145 26.83 2.04 -6.19
CA GLU A 145 28.06 1.29 -6.34
C GLU A 145 27.87 0.23 -7.43
N HIS A 146 28.51 0.42 -8.60
CA HIS A 146 28.46 -0.55 -9.70
C HIS A 146 27.03 -0.95 -10.12
N SER A 147 26.14 0.04 -10.28
CA SER A 147 24.72 -0.16 -10.62
C SER A 147 23.90 -0.84 -9.52
N ARG A 148 24.39 -0.86 -8.29
CA ARG A 148 23.64 -1.28 -7.11
C ARG A 148 23.42 -0.11 -6.17
N PHE A 149 22.18 0.08 -5.73
CA PHE A 149 21.87 1.04 -4.68
C PHE A 149 22.10 0.41 -3.32
N ALA A 150 22.94 1.08 -2.52
CA ALA A 150 23.18 0.78 -1.13
C ALA A 150 22.61 1.91 -0.27
N LEU A 151 21.63 1.60 0.58
CA LEU A 151 21.09 2.56 1.54
C LEU A 151 22.09 2.72 2.70
N LYS A 152 22.43 3.98 3.00
CA LYS A 152 23.42 4.38 4.00
C LYS A 152 22.83 5.39 4.97
N MET A 153 23.32 5.35 6.21
CA MET A 153 23.01 6.32 7.26
C MET A 153 24.31 6.92 7.78
N ARG A 154 24.47 8.24 7.64
CA ARG A 154 25.49 9.01 8.35
C ARG A 154 24.90 9.46 9.68
N ARG A 155 25.65 9.30 10.77
CA ARG A 155 25.23 9.69 12.12
C ARG A 155 26.34 10.47 12.80
N GLU A 156 25.98 11.55 13.47
CA GLU A 156 26.92 12.32 14.28
C GLU A 156 27.64 11.44 15.30
N GLY A 157 28.96 11.64 15.44
CA GLY A 157 29.82 10.82 16.29
C GLY A 157 30.32 9.51 15.65
N ILE A 158 29.78 9.07 14.51
CA ILE A 158 30.28 7.91 13.77
C ILE A 158 31.08 8.37 12.55
N ARG A 159 32.36 7.97 12.48
CA ARG A 159 33.29 8.43 11.43
C ARG A 159 33.01 7.88 10.02
N ARG A 160 32.22 6.80 9.91
CA ARG A 160 31.84 6.17 8.64
C ARG A 160 30.32 6.05 8.52
N PRO A 161 29.76 6.04 7.30
CA PRO A 161 28.37 5.68 7.13
C PRO A 161 28.10 4.23 7.54
N LEU A 162 26.92 4.02 8.10
CA LEU A 162 26.37 2.70 8.41
C LEU A 162 25.60 2.18 7.20
N LEU A 163 25.79 0.89 6.90
CA LEU A 163 25.00 0.19 5.89
C LEU A 163 23.62 -0.19 6.45
N ALA A 164 22.65 -0.44 5.58
CA ALA A 164 21.34 -0.96 5.97
C ALA A 164 21.41 -2.23 6.84
N ALA A 165 22.42 -3.09 6.62
CA ALA A 165 22.69 -4.25 7.47
C ALA A 165 23.03 -3.93 8.94
N GLU A 166 23.47 -2.70 9.22
CA GLU A 166 23.88 -2.25 10.55
C GLU A 166 22.80 -1.42 11.25
N MET A 167 21.73 -1.05 10.55
CA MET A 167 20.62 -0.27 11.09
C MET A 167 19.72 -1.15 11.97
N SER A 168 19.08 -0.56 12.98
CA SER A 168 18.10 -1.26 13.80
C SER A 168 16.86 -1.63 12.97
N ASP A 169 16.12 -2.64 13.42
CA ASP A 169 14.86 -3.05 12.78
C ASP A 169 13.85 -1.88 12.74
N GLY A 170 13.76 -1.10 13.83
CA GLY A 170 12.92 0.09 13.90
C GLY A 170 13.31 1.18 12.90
N THR A 171 14.62 1.42 12.68
CA THR A 171 15.07 2.37 11.65
C THR A 171 14.66 1.93 10.25
N LEU A 172 14.85 0.66 9.91
CA LEU A 172 14.46 0.15 8.58
C LEU A 172 12.95 0.16 8.38
N ARG A 173 12.18 -0.20 9.42
CA ARG A 173 10.72 -0.15 9.36
C ARG A 173 10.22 1.28 9.18
N PHE A 174 10.79 2.24 9.89
CA PHE A 174 10.46 3.65 9.71
C PHE A 174 10.74 4.10 8.27
N LEU A 175 11.92 3.75 7.74
CA LEU A 175 12.28 4.08 6.35
C LEU A 175 11.29 3.48 5.35
N CYS A 176 10.86 2.23 5.54
CA CYS A 176 9.81 1.62 4.72
C CYS A 176 8.50 2.40 4.78
N LEU A 177 8.05 2.79 5.97
CA LEU A 177 6.81 3.54 6.14
C LEU A 177 6.89 4.92 5.48
N ALA A 178 7.97 5.67 5.74
CA ALA A 178 8.19 6.99 5.13
C ALA A 178 8.23 6.90 3.60
N VAL A 179 8.98 5.93 3.03
CA VAL A 179 9.08 5.72 1.58
C VAL A 179 7.75 5.26 0.98
N ALA A 180 6.98 4.42 1.68
CA ALA A 180 5.65 4.00 1.24
C ALA A 180 4.66 5.16 1.19
N LEU A 181 4.69 6.07 2.18
CA LEU A 181 3.84 7.25 2.26
C LEU A 181 4.21 8.31 1.22
N LEU A 182 5.51 8.48 0.94
CA LEU A 182 6.03 9.42 -0.05
C LEU A 182 6.14 8.83 -1.47
N SER A 183 5.45 7.72 -1.73
CA SER A 183 5.46 7.03 -3.02
C SER A 183 5.11 7.99 -4.17
N PRO A 184 5.99 8.19 -5.18
CA PRO A 184 5.76 9.05 -6.36
C PRO A 184 4.43 8.82 -7.07
N ARG A 185 3.96 7.57 -7.02
CA ARG A 185 2.65 7.16 -7.52
C ARG A 185 1.86 6.65 -6.32
N PRO A 186 1.14 7.52 -5.58
CA PRO A 186 0.39 7.08 -4.42
C PRO A 186 -0.69 6.08 -4.87
N PRO A 187 -0.86 4.97 -4.13
CA PRO A 187 -1.89 3.99 -4.42
C PRO A 187 -3.29 4.61 -4.22
N ALA A 188 -4.29 4.08 -4.92
CA ALA A 188 -5.68 4.53 -4.69
C ALA A 188 -6.20 4.13 -3.30
N PHE A 189 -5.55 3.15 -2.67
CA PHE A 189 -5.81 2.68 -1.32
C PHE A 189 -4.52 2.10 -0.75
N LEU A 190 -4.14 2.54 0.45
CA LEU A 190 -2.97 2.09 1.18
C LEU A 190 -3.42 1.52 2.52
N ALA A 191 -3.20 0.23 2.74
CA ALA A 191 -3.41 -0.42 4.02
C ALA A 191 -2.06 -0.71 4.68
N ILE A 192 -1.87 -0.23 5.91
CA ILE A 192 -0.69 -0.53 6.73
C ILE A 192 -1.18 -1.20 8.01
N ASN A 193 -0.68 -2.41 8.24
CA ASN A 193 -0.94 -3.15 9.48
C ASN A 193 0.12 -2.81 10.52
N GLU A 194 -0.30 -2.52 11.75
CA GLU A 194 0.55 -2.28 12.91
C GLU A 194 1.76 -1.36 12.59
N PRO A 195 1.55 -0.16 12.03
CA PRO A 195 2.65 0.76 11.70
C PRO A 195 3.58 1.05 12.90
N GLU A 196 3.06 0.99 14.13
CA GLU A 196 3.75 1.22 15.40
C GLU A 196 4.66 0.08 15.85
N ASN A 197 4.45 -1.14 15.35
CA ASN A 197 5.19 -2.31 15.80
C ASN A 197 6.70 -2.09 15.60
N SER A 198 7.50 -2.31 16.64
CA SER A 198 8.96 -2.12 16.63
C SER A 198 9.45 -0.68 16.38
N LEU A 199 8.58 0.34 16.46
CA LEU A 199 8.94 1.75 16.45
C LEU A 199 8.90 2.38 17.84
N HIS A 200 9.79 3.33 18.09
CA HIS A 200 9.71 4.21 19.25
C HIS A 200 8.55 5.21 19.06
N ARG A 201 7.77 5.45 20.13
CA ARG A 201 6.59 6.31 20.12
C ARG A 201 6.86 7.68 19.52
N ASP A 202 7.95 8.32 19.94
CA ASP A 202 8.31 9.68 19.53
C ASP A 202 8.58 9.83 18.02
N MET A 203 8.75 8.72 17.29
CA MET A 203 8.94 8.76 15.83
C MET A 203 7.62 8.79 15.06
N LEU A 204 6.51 8.29 15.63
CA LEU A 204 5.23 8.19 14.93
C LEU A 204 4.70 9.53 14.42
N PRO A 205 4.81 10.65 15.16
CA PRO A 205 4.36 11.96 14.67
C PRO A 205 5.03 12.40 13.37
N ALA A 206 6.29 12.01 13.13
CA ALA A 206 7.00 12.33 11.90
C ALA A 206 6.38 11.63 10.66
N LEU A 207 5.63 10.53 10.86
CA LEU A 207 4.92 9.81 9.79
C LEU A 207 3.54 10.40 9.46
N ALA A 208 3.16 11.52 10.05
CA ALA A 208 1.88 12.19 9.79
C ALA A 208 2.03 13.43 8.86
N PRO A 209 2.56 13.33 7.64
CA PRO A 209 2.53 14.45 6.72
C PRO A 209 1.09 14.71 6.24
N ALA A 210 0.81 15.97 5.92
CA ALA A 210 -0.53 16.51 5.68
C ALA A 210 -1.29 15.93 4.46
N ASP A 211 -0.63 15.15 3.58
CA ASP A 211 -1.16 14.74 2.27
C ASP A 211 -1.56 13.26 2.13
N CYS A 212 -1.71 12.54 3.25
CA CYS A 212 -2.11 11.12 3.28
C CYS A 212 -3.58 10.88 2.86
N ARG A 213 -3.89 10.95 1.57
CA ARG A 213 -5.22 10.59 1.03
C ARG A 213 -5.34 9.07 0.84
N GLY A 214 -6.36 8.45 1.43
CA GLY A 214 -6.69 7.03 1.20
C GLY A 214 -5.85 6.03 2.01
N LEU A 215 -5.35 6.45 3.17
CA LEU A 215 -4.63 5.62 4.14
C LEU A 215 -5.61 4.94 5.09
N ALA A 216 -5.54 3.61 5.17
CA ALA A 216 -6.18 2.80 6.21
C ALA A 216 -5.09 2.22 7.12
N LEU A 217 -5.23 2.47 8.42
CA LEU A 217 -4.35 1.93 9.45
C LEU A 217 -5.13 0.91 10.27
N GLN A 218 -4.52 -0.25 10.50
CA GLN A 218 -5.07 -1.28 11.38
C GLN A 218 -4.11 -1.50 12.56
N PRO A 219 -4.40 -0.93 13.75
CA PRO A 219 -3.65 -1.23 14.97
C PRO A 219 -3.90 -2.65 15.46
N ASP A 220 -2.97 -3.15 16.28
CA ASP A 220 -3.23 -4.30 17.12
C ASP A 220 -4.11 -3.91 18.33
N LEU A 221 -4.96 -4.85 18.77
CA LEU A 221 -6.07 -4.66 19.73
C LEU A 221 -5.67 -4.18 21.15
N ALA A 222 -4.39 -3.90 21.41
CA ALA A 222 -3.84 -3.66 22.74
C ALA A 222 -3.12 -2.31 22.93
N ASP A 223 -2.92 -1.48 21.90
CA ASP A 223 -1.96 -0.37 21.96
C ASP A 223 -2.58 1.03 21.87
N GLN A 224 -2.59 1.75 23.01
CA GLN A 224 -2.93 3.19 23.14
C GLN A 224 -2.17 4.17 22.21
N PRO A 225 -0.91 3.93 21.78
CA PRO A 225 -0.14 4.86 20.95
C PRO A 225 -0.69 5.14 19.54
N LEU A 226 -1.40 4.20 18.90
CA LEU A 226 -1.91 4.45 17.54
C LEU A 226 -3.12 5.39 17.53
N ALA A 227 -3.82 5.54 18.65
CA ALA A 227 -4.84 6.57 18.78
C ALA A 227 -4.23 7.96 18.52
N GLU A 228 -3.02 8.22 19.03
CA GLU A 228 -2.31 9.49 18.84
C GLU A 228 -1.91 9.71 17.37
N LEU A 229 -1.38 8.68 16.69
CA LEU A 229 -1.10 8.76 15.25
C LEU A 229 -2.38 8.97 14.42
N ALA A 230 -3.47 8.28 14.76
CA ALA A 230 -4.76 8.45 14.12
C ALA A 230 -5.37 9.83 14.38
N GLU A 231 -5.09 10.46 15.54
CA GLU A 231 -5.41 11.87 15.82
C GLU A 231 -4.58 12.82 14.96
N LEU A 232 -3.27 12.60 14.87
CA LEU A 232 -2.40 13.43 14.04
C LEU A 232 -2.78 13.36 12.55
N ILE A 233 -3.11 12.17 12.04
CA ILE A 233 -3.58 12.00 10.67
C ILE A 233 -4.98 12.62 10.48
N ALA A 234 -5.88 12.47 11.45
CA ALA A 234 -7.22 13.08 11.40
C ALA A 234 -7.18 14.61 11.46
N ALA A 235 -6.17 15.20 12.11
CA ALA A 235 -5.96 16.64 12.13
C ALA A 235 -5.53 17.19 10.75
N GLY A 236 -4.83 16.39 9.93
CA GLY A 236 -4.33 16.78 8.61
C GLY A 236 -5.28 16.46 7.44
N ALA A 237 -6.16 15.46 7.57
CA ALA A 237 -7.01 14.99 6.48
C ALA A 237 -8.36 14.44 6.98
N PRO A 238 -9.43 14.44 6.15
CA PRO A 238 -10.69 13.81 6.51
C PRO A 238 -10.49 12.33 6.80
N CYS A 239 -10.60 11.97 8.08
CA CYS A 239 -10.38 10.62 8.59
C CYS A 239 -11.70 10.02 9.05
N GLN A 240 -11.94 8.76 8.71
CA GLN A 240 -13.03 7.97 9.26
C GLN A 240 -12.44 6.84 10.10
N ARG A 241 -12.84 6.78 11.37
CA ARG A 241 -12.38 5.75 12.30
C ARG A 241 -13.43 4.66 12.45
N TYR A 242 -12.97 3.42 12.45
CA TYR A 242 -13.77 2.24 12.71
C TYR A 242 -13.15 1.49 13.88
N ALA A 243 -13.81 1.50 15.03
CA ALA A 243 -13.41 0.66 16.16
C ALA A 243 -13.95 -0.75 15.92
N LEU A 244 -13.11 -1.78 16.12
CA LEU A 244 -13.49 -3.17 15.94
C LEU A 244 -13.42 -3.88 17.30
N GLU A 245 -14.42 -4.68 17.63
CA GLU A 245 -14.45 -5.54 18.81
C GLU A 245 -14.74 -6.98 18.42
N ASN A 246 -14.25 -7.94 19.20
CA ASN A 246 -14.65 -9.33 19.07
C ASN A 246 -15.80 -9.63 20.05
N ARG A 247 -17.01 -9.89 19.54
CA ARG A 247 -18.15 -10.33 20.34
C ARG A 247 -18.48 -11.77 20.00
N GLY A 248 -18.11 -12.70 20.88
CA GLY A 248 -18.45 -14.11 20.76
C GLY A 248 -17.80 -14.81 19.56
N GLY A 249 -16.60 -14.38 19.14
CA GLY A 249 -15.88 -14.92 17.98
C GLY A 249 -16.14 -14.16 16.67
N GLU A 250 -17.05 -13.19 16.67
CA GLU A 250 -17.34 -12.34 15.51
C GLU A 250 -16.71 -10.95 15.66
N THR A 251 -16.01 -10.48 14.63
CA THR A 251 -15.54 -9.08 14.55
C THR A 251 -16.71 -8.17 14.19
N ARG A 252 -17.01 -7.21 15.06
CA ARG A 252 -18.08 -6.20 14.87
C ARG A 252 -17.50 -4.80 14.95
N ILE A 253 -18.11 -3.88 14.20
CA ILE A 253 -17.80 -2.44 14.30
C ILE A 253 -18.50 -1.90 15.55
N VAL A 254 -17.75 -1.23 16.40
CA VAL A 254 -18.25 -0.45 17.53
C VAL A 254 -18.68 0.90 16.98
N GLU A 255 -19.97 1.23 17.09
CA GLU A 255 -20.51 2.55 16.77
C GLU A 255 -20.12 3.61 17.81
#